data_AF-A0A067BSS3-F1
#
_entry.id   AF-A0A067BSS3-F1
#
_cell.length_a   1.000
_cell.length_b   1.000
_cell.length_c   1.000
_cell.angle_alpha   90.00
_cell.angle_beta   90.00
_cell.angle_gamma   90.00
#
_symmetry.space_group_name_H-M   'P 1'
#
loop_
_entity.id
_entity.type
_entity.pdbx_description
1 polymer ?
#
loop_
_entity_poly.entity_id
_entity_poly.type
_entity_poly.pdbx_seq_one_letter_code
_entity_poly.pdbx_strand_id
1 'polypeptide(L)'
;MTCGGQSDHEDKQLLHWVNSLPVASCLLVDSFDQLRSGDVFADIFGLVHHNESDSQRAILGPPAQKLQIVLTSVLQLVSAAEWSQRYVLREPETILDILDGSHVAIATLLRALKKRWDLVARQVQHRDRLDAQLQRQIEKQLPSPATARPIKPSPHDWNSSTQQCITASKKVRAPETSARPCSRSTHKSRNMT
;
A
#
# COMPACT_ATOMS: atom_id res chain seq x y z
N MET A 1 -30.20 30.84 -17.71
CA MET A 1 -29.70 30.37 -16.40
C MET A 1 -29.08 29.00 -16.61
N THR A 2 -27.76 28.86 -16.47
CA THR A 2 -27.03 27.61 -16.74
C THR A 2 -25.97 27.38 -15.67
N CYS A 3 -26.41 27.08 -14.45
CA CYS A 3 -25.53 26.85 -13.29
C CYS A 3 -25.31 25.36 -12.96
N GLY A 4 -25.81 24.43 -13.77
CA GLY A 4 -25.67 22.97 -13.51
C GLY A 4 -24.33 22.36 -13.95
N GLY A 5 -23.67 22.92 -14.97
CA GLY A 5 -22.50 22.27 -15.58
C GLY A 5 -21.24 22.15 -14.71
N GLN A 6 -21.18 22.86 -13.58
CA GLN A 6 -19.99 22.89 -12.72
C GLN A 6 -20.07 21.83 -11.60
N SER A 7 -21.23 21.65 -10.96
CA SER A 7 -21.47 20.55 -10.01
C SER A 7 -21.31 19.20 -10.69
N ASP A 8 -21.98 19.02 -11.82
CA ASP A 8 -21.97 17.75 -12.57
C ASP A 8 -20.56 17.35 -13.04
N HIS A 9 -19.63 18.32 -13.13
CA HIS A 9 -18.23 18.06 -13.43
C HIS A 9 -17.44 17.65 -12.19
N GLU A 10 -17.60 18.34 -11.05
CA GLU A 10 -17.01 17.96 -9.77
C GLU A 10 -17.46 16.55 -9.32
N ASP A 11 -18.74 16.24 -9.49
CA ASP A 11 -19.32 14.96 -9.11
C ASP A 11 -18.78 13.81 -9.98
N LYS A 12 -18.61 14.03 -11.30
CA LYS A 12 -17.89 13.10 -12.20
C LYS A 12 -16.41 12.94 -11.83
N GLN A 13 -15.73 14.00 -11.38
CA GLN A 13 -14.36 13.91 -10.89
C GLN A 13 -14.25 13.11 -9.57
N LEU A 14 -15.27 13.16 -8.71
CA LEU A 14 -15.33 12.36 -7.49
C LEU A 14 -15.53 10.88 -7.80
N LEU A 15 -16.48 10.53 -8.67
CA LEU A 15 -16.69 9.16 -9.12
C LEU A 15 -15.46 8.62 -9.87
N HIS A 16 -14.84 9.40 -10.76
CA HIS A 16 -13.59 9.00 -11.41
C HIS A 16 -12.46 8.78 -10.39
N TRP A 17 -12.37 9.62 -9.34
CA TRP A 17 -11.39 9.42 -8.28
C TRP A 17 -11.65 8.10 -7.53
N VAL A 18 -12.89 7.80 -7.15
CA VAL A 18 -13.27 6.49 -6.55
C VAL A 18 -12.82 5.34 -7.44
N ASN A 19 -13.20 5.36 -8.73
CA ASN A 19 -12.83 4.33 -9.71
C ASN A 19 -11.31 4.20 -9.95
N SER A 20 -10.50 5.19 -9.55
CA SER A 20 -9.03 5.14 -9.65
C SER A 20 -8.34 4.52 -8.44
N LEU A 21 -9.08 4.21 -7.36
CA LEU A 21 -8.52 3.63 -6.15
C LEU A 21 -8.28 2.11 -6.31
N PRO A 22 -7.22 1.56 -5.70
CA PRO A 22 -6.86 0.15 -5.80
C PRO A 22 -7.72 -0.76 -4.91
N VAL A 23 -9.06 -0.63 -4.97
CA VAL A 23 -10.00 -1.41 -4.17
C VAL A 23 -11.17 -1.91 -5.01
N ALA A 24 -11.53 -3.19 -4.87
CA ALA A 24 -12.47 -3.87 -5.75
C ALA A 24 -13.89 -3.29 -5.71
N SER A 25 -14.37 -2.85 -4.54
CA SER A 25 -15.68 -2.20 -4.38
C SER A 25 -15.78 -0.84 -5.07
N CYS A 26 -14.65 -0.17 -5.29
CA CYS A 26 -14.59 1.14 -5.93
C CYS A 26 -14.67 1.06 -7.47
N LEU A 27 -14.60 -0.15 -8.04
CA LEU A 27 -14.62 -0.37 -9.49
C LEU A 27 -16.05 -0.29 -10.05
N LEU A 28 -16.19 0.43 -11.17
CA LEU A 28 -17.45 0.60 -11.92
C LEU A 28 -18.57 1.32 -11.15
N VAL A 29 -18.21 2.13 -10.16
CA VAL A 29 -19.16 3.03 -9.49
C VAL A 29 -19.55 4.15 -10.46
N ASP A 30 -20.73 4.04 -11.07
CA ASP A 30 -21.25 4.96 -12.09
C ASP A 30 -22.13 6.09 -11.52
N SER A 31 -22.59 5.93 -10.28
CA SER A 31 -23.60 6.78 -9.65
C SER A 31 -23.47 6.76 -8.13
N PHE A 32 -23.95 7.84 -7.50
CA PHE A 32 -23.86 8.00 -6.04
C PHE A 32 -24.81 7.07 -5.28
N ASP A 33 -25.89 6.58 -5.90
CA ASP A 33 -26.80 5.61 -5.29
C ASP A 33 -26.10 4.29 -4.91
N GLN A 34 -25.09 3.85 -5.68
CA GLN A 34 -24.31 2.66 -5.35
C GLN A 34 -23.54 2.81 -4.03
N LEU A 35 -23.20 4.04 -3.62
CA LEU A 35 -22.43 4.34 -2.41
C LEU A 35 -23.25 4.20 -1.11
N ARG A 36 -24.58 4.10 -1.22
CA ARG A 36 -25.53 4.04 -0.09
C ARG A 36 -25.35 2.79 0.77
N SER A 37 -24.75 1.72 0.24
CA SER A 37 -24.46 0.50 1.01
C SER A 37 -23.38 0.69 2.08
N GLY A 38 -22.58 1.76 1.99
CA GLY A 38 -21.44 2.02 2.87
C GLY A 38 -20.20 1.18 2.58
N ASP A 39 -20.25 0.22 1.64
CA ASP A 39 -19.11 -0.66 1.32
C ASP A 39 -17.92 0.11 0.76
N VAL A 40 -18.17 0.93 -0.27
CA VAL A 40 -17.15 1.78 -0.89
C VAL A 40 -16.55 2.75 0.14
N PHE A 41 -17.38 3.34 1.00
CA PHE A 41 -16.91 4.22 2.07
C PHE A 41 -16.01 3.49 3.07
N ALA A 42 -16.41 2.29 3.51
CA ALA A 42 -15.63 1.46 4.44
C ALA A 42 -14.28 1.03 3.85
N ASP A 43 -14.27 0.65 2.57
CA ASP A 43 -13.09 0.18 1.87
C ASP A 43 -12.09 1.32 1.56
N ILE A 44 -12.58 2.48 1.12
CA ILE A 44 -11.76 3.69 0.99
C ILE A 44 -11.17 4.09 2.34
N PHE A 45 -11.98 4.06 3.41
CA PHE A 45 -11.53 4.36 4.76
C PHE A 45 -10.44 3.38 5.23
N GLY A 46 -10.61 2.08 5.00
CA GLY A 46 -9.60 1.06 5.29
C GLY A 46 -8.29 1.31 4.53
N LEU A 47 -8.36 1.65 3.25
CA LEU A 47 -7.18 2.00 2.43
C LEU A 47 -6.46 3.26 2.96
N VAL A 48 -7.22 4.28 3.36
CA VAL A 48 -6.69 5.51 3.96
C VAL A 48 -5.96 5.23 5.29
N HIS A 49 -6.53 4.38 6.15
CA HIS A 49 -5.97 4.06 7.47
C HIS A 49 -4.92 2.95 7.50
N HIS A 50 -4.77 2.17 6.43
CA HIS A 50 -3.73 1.15 6.33
C HIS A 50 -2.31 1.74 6.52
N ASN A 51 -2.09 3.01 6.15
CA ASN A 51 -0.80 3.67 6.36
C ASN A 51 -0.47 3.97 7.84
N GLU A 52 -1.44 3.85 8.75
CA GLU A 52 -1.27 4.10 10.19
C GLU A 52 -1.35 2.81 11.05
N SER A 53 -1.82 1.68 10.50
CA SER A 53 -1.87 0.41 11.24
C SER A 53 -1.85 -0.83 10.33
N ASP A 54 -0.99 -1.81 10.66
CA ASP A 54 -0.79 -3.09 9.94
C ASP A 54 -1.97 -4.09 10.06
N SER A 55 -3.21 -3.60 10.17
CA SER A 55 -4.39 -4.44 10.39
C SER A 55 -5.59 -3.95 9.60
N GLN A 56 -5.64 -4.34 8.33
CA GLN A 56 -6.80 -4.16 7.47
C GLN A 56 -7.99 -5.00 7.97
N ARG A 57 -8.77 -4.45 8.90
CA ARG A 57 -10.06 -5.01 9.31
C ARG A 57 -11.14 -4.47 8.38
N ALA A 58 -11.71 -5.35 7.55
CA ALA A 58 -12.91 -5.02 6.78
C ALA A 58 -14.04 -4.62 7.74
N ILE A 59 -14.70 -3.49 7.48
CA ILE A 59 -15.83 -3.03 8.30
C ILE A 59 -17.08 -3.79 7.85
N LEU A 60 -17.39 -4.86 8.59
CA LEU A 60 -18.59 -5.66 8.38
C LEU A 60 -19.77 -5.11 9.19
N GLY A 61 -20.97 -5.15 8.61
CA GLY A 61 -22.20 -4.67 9.27
C GLY A 61 -23.26 -4.18 8.28
N PRO A 62 -24.43 -3.75 8.78
CA PRO A 62 -25.44 -3.05 7.99
C PRO A 62 -24.90 -1.69 7.50
N PRO A 63 -25.48 -1.12 6.41
CA PRO A 63 -25.01 0.15 5.82
C PRO A 63 -24.87 1.30 6.84
N ALA A 64 -25.86 1.49 7.72
CA ALA A 64 -25.81 2.52 8.76
C ALA A 64 -24.58 2.42 9.67
N GLN A 65 -24.19 1.20 10.07
CA GLN A 65 -23.04 0.98 10.95
C GLN A 65 -21.71 1.22 10.23
N LYS A 66 -21.60 0.82 8.95
CA LYS A 66 -20.43 1.12 8.11
C LYS A 66 -20.24 2.62 7.97
N LEU A 67 -21.30 3.32 7.59
CA LEU A 67 -21.32 4.77 7.44
C LEU A 67 -20.99 5.49 8.75
N GLN A 68 -21.54 5.03 9.89
CA GLN A 68 -21.22 5.58 11.21
C GLN A 68 -19.73 5.47 11.51
N ILE A 69 -19.12 4.28 11.40
CA ILE A 69 -17.69 4.09 11.71
C ILE A 69 -16.81 5.00 10.85
N VAL A 70 -17.08 5.07 9.55
CA VAL A 70 -16.35 5.95 8.62
C VAL A 70 -16.54 7.42 8.98
N LEU A 71 -17.78 7.85 9.25
CA LEU A 71 -18.12 9.23 9.56
C LEU A 71 -17.52 9.69 10.90
N THR A 72 -17.69 8.92 11.98
CA THR A 72 -17.08 9.19 13.29
C THR A 72 -15.58 9.46 13.14
N SER A 73 -14.87 8.61 12.41
CA SER A 73 -13.42 8.77 12.21
C SER A 73 -13.09 9.95 11.29
N VAL A 74 -13.80 10.17 10.19
CA VAL A 74 -13.60 11.33 9.30
C VAL A 74 -13.74 12.65 10.06
N LEU A 75 -14.74 12.76 10.95
CA LEU A 75 -14.97 13.94 11.79
C LEU A 75 -13.82 14.23 12.78
N GLN A 76 -13.01 13.23 13.13
CA GLN A 76 -11.85 13.37 14.02
C GLN A 76 -10.56 13.72 13.27
N LEU A 77 -10.49 13.47 11.95
CA LEU A 77 -9.25 13.41 11.18
C LEU A 77 -9.10 14.51 10.11
N VAL A 78 -10.19 15.18 9.76
CA VAL A 78 -10.23 16.28 8.77
C VAL A 78 -11.00 17.44 9.39
N SER A 79 -10.52 18.68 9.23
CA SER A 79 -11.20 19.83 9.83
C SER A 79 -12.47 20.20 9.05
N ALA A 80 -13.48 20.68 9.77
CA ALA A 80 -14.78 21.00 9.17
C ALA A 80 -14.74 22.10 8.09
N ALA A 81 -13.64 22.86 8.00
CA ALA A 81 -13.42 23.86 6.96
C ALA A 81 -13.04 23.25 5.59
N GLU A 82 -12.65 21.98 5.53
CA GLU A 82 -11.95 21.41 4.35
C GLU A 82 -12.83 20.64 3.36
N TRP A 83 -14.04 20.21 3.74
CA TRP A 83 -14.88 19.34 2.91
C TRP A 83 -15.98 20.06 2.11
N SER A 84 -16.70 21.03 2.70
CA SER A 84 -17.82 21.74 2.06
C SER A 84 -18.35 22.88 2.93
N GLN A 85 -18.70 24.02 2.33
CA GLN A 85 -19.52 25.05 2.98
C GLN A 85 -21.04 24.80 2.81
N ARG A 86 -21.44 23.96 1.84
CA ARG A 86 -22.86 23.74 1.49
C ARG A 86 -23.55 22.66 2.33
N TYR A 87 -22.78 21.83 3.01
CA TYR A 87 -23.27 20.71 3.81
C TYR A 87 -22.25 20.39 4.90
N VAL A 88 -22.71 20.18 6.14
CA VAL A 88 -21.86 19.91 7.29
C VAL A 88 -22.06 18.46 7.70
N LEU A 89 -21.00 17.66 7.63
CA LEU A 89 -21.00 16.28 8.11
C LEU A 89 -21.31 16.25 9.62
N ARG A 90 -22.33 15.50 10.03
CA ARG A 90 -22.80 15.35 11.42
C ARG A 90 -23.43 13.98 11.67
N GLU A 91 -23.32 13.50 12.90
CA GLU A 91 -23.97 12.27 13.36
C GLU A 91 -25.20 12.61 14.21
N PRO A 92 -26.37 11.98 13.97
CA PRO A 92 -26.63 10.92 12.99
C PRO A 92 -27.10 11.42 11.60
N GLU A 93 -27.30 12.72 11.39
CA GLU A 93 -28.05 13.25 10.23
C GLU A 93 -27.42 12.85 8.89
N THR A 94 -26.10 12.91 8.76
CA THR A 94 -25.40 12.52 7.52
C THR A 94 -25.52 11.04 7.20
N ILE A 95 -25.70 10.18 8.20
CA ILE A 95 -25.93 8.75 7.97
C ILE A 95 -27.31 8.57 7.34
N LEU A 96 -28.33 9.24 7.89
CA LEU A 96 -29.71 9.19 7.36
C LEU A 96 -29.77 9.79 5.95
N ASP A 97 -29.20 10.98 5.75
CA ASP A 97 -29.13 11.63 4.44
C ASP A 97 -28.47 10.73 3.38
N ILE A 98 -27.37 10.04 3.71
CA ILE A 98 -26.71 9.10 2.79
C ILE A 98 -27.62 7.89 2.52
N LEU A 99 -28.24 7.31 3.54
CA LEU A 99 -29.13 6.15 3.37
C LEU A 99 -30.36 6.50 2.52
N ASP A 100 -30.87 7.73 2.61
CA ASP A 100 -31.97 8.26 1.79
C ASP A 100 -31.55 8.63 0.35
N GLY A 101 -30.24 8.65 0.05
CA GLY A 101 -29.70 8.96 -1.28
C GLY A 101 -29.37 10.43 -1.52
N SER A 102 -29.17 11.22 -0.47
CA SER A 102 -28.78 12.63 -0.56
C SER A 102 -27.41 12.79 -1.23
N HIS A 103 -27.44 13.14 -2.52
CA HIS A 103 -26.27 13.37 -3.36
C HIS A 103 -25.23 14.29 -2.69
N VAL A 104 -25.70 15.37 -2.04
CA VAL A 104 -24.84 16.38 -1.39
C VAL A 104 -24.12 15.80 -0.17
N ALA A 105 -24.77 14.94 0.61
CA ALA A 105 -24.15 14.28 1.76
C ALA A 105 -23.09 13.28 1.31
N ILE A 106 -23.43 12.42 0.34
CA ILE A 106 -22.53 11.40 -0.23
C ILE A 106 -21.28 12.07 -0.85
N ALA A 107 -21.48 13.11 -1.67
CA ALA A 107 -20.38 13.87 -2.29
C ALA A 107 -19.53 14.64 -1.28
N THR A 108 -20.09 15.07 -0.15
CA THR A 108 -19.33 15.75 0.91
C THR A 108 -18.48 14.75 1.71
N LEU A 109 -19.01 13.57 2.03
CA LEU A 109 -18.24 12.51 2.69
C LEU A 109 -17.09 11.99 1.81
N LEU A 110 -17.33 11.79 0.50
CA LEU A 110 -16.27 11.46 -0.46
C LEU A 110 -15.17 12.54 -0.51
N ARG A 111 -15.55 13.84 -0.51
CA ARG A 111 -14.57 14.93 -0.47
C ARG A 111 -13.72 14.90 0.80
N ALA A 112 -14.32 14.63 1.96
CA ALA A 112 -13.59 14.50 3.21
C ALA A 112 -12.59 13.33 3.19
N LEU A 113 -13.00 12.15 2.70
CA LEU A 113 -12.10 11.00 2.52
C LEU A 113 -10.98 11.28 1.52
N LYS A 114 -11.28 11.93 0.39
CA LYS A 114 -10.28 12.34 -0.59
C LYS A 114 -9.25 13.31 0.00
N LYS A 115 -9.68 14.28 0.82
CA LYS A 115 -8.79 15.18 1.55
C LYS A 115 -7.86 14.42 2.49
N ARG A 116 -8.38 13.47 3.28
CA ARG A 116 -7.57 12.62 4.16
C ARG A 116 -6.58 11.78 3.36
N TRP A 117 -7.00 11.18 2.24
CA TRP A 117 -6.11 10.46 1.32
C TRP A 117 -4.96 11.34 0.81
N ASP A 118 -5.27 12.54 0.30
CA ASP A 118 -4.27 13.48 -0.20
C ASP A 118 -3.31 13.98 0.89
N LEU A 119 -3.75 14.02 2.16
CA LEU A 119 -2.90 14.35 3.31
C LEU A 119 -1.96 13.18 3.65
N VAL A 120 -2.48 11.95 3.76
CA VAL A 120 -1.69 10.74 4.02
C VAL A 120 -0.66 10.50 2.91
N ALA A 121 -1.05 10.63 1.63
CA ALA A 121 -0.14 10.50 0.51
C ALA A 121 1.03 11.52 0.56
N ARG A 122 0.75 12.76 0.99
CA ARG A 122 1.79 13.78 1.20
C ARG A 122 2.70 13.49 2.39
N GLN A 123 2.16 12.93 3.48
CA GLN A 123 2.97 12.48 4.63
C GLN A 123 3.90 11.33 4.26
N VAL A 124 3.41 10.32 3.54
CA VAL A 124 4.23 9.21 3.02
C VAL A 124 5.34 9.74 2.11
N GLN A 125 5.01 10.56 1.10
CA GLN A 125 6.02 11.19 0.23
C GLN A 125 7.04 12.06 0.98
N HIS A 126 6.67 12.66 2.12
CA HIS A 126 7.60 13.44 2.93
C HIS A 126 8.55 12.53 3.71
N ARG A 127 8.03 11.47 4.35
CA ARG A 127 8.83 10.44 5.04
C ARG A 127 9.83 9.80 4.09
N ASP A 128 9.38 9.32 2.94
CA ASP A 128 10.22 8.60 1.98
C ASP A 128 11.37 9.50 1.43
N ARG A 129 11.16 10.83 1.38
CA ARG A 129 12.23 11.81 1.04
C ARG A 129 13.26 11.96 2.15
N LEU A 130 12.83 11.96 3.42
CA LEU A 130 13.74 12.02 4.57
C LEU A 130 14.55 10.72 4.67
N ASP A 131 13.90 9.56 4.51
CA ASP A 131 14.57 8.26 4.49
C ASP A 131 15.59 8.17 3.35
N ALA A 132 15.24 8.62 2.14
CA ALA A 132 16.19 8.69 1.02
C ALA A 132 17.35 9.69 1.26
N GLN A 133 17.17 10.74 2.06
CA GLN A 133 18.27 11.63 2.46
C GLN A 133 19.19 10.96 3.48
N LEU A 134 18.63 10.27 4.48
CA LEU A 134 19.38 9.50 5.48
C LEU A 134 20.18 8.37 4.81
N GLN A 135 19.55 7.60 3.91
CA GLN A 135 20.19 6.53 3.14
C GLN A 135 21.45 7.04 2.40
N ARG A 136 21.35 8.20 1.74
CA ARG A 136 22.48 8.86 1.03
C ARG A 136 23.55 9.41 1.98
N GLN A 137 23.21 9.77 3.21
CA GLN A 137 24.21 10.17 4.21
C GLN A 137 24.98 8.95 4.74
N ILE A 138 24.29 7.84 4.98
CA ILE A 138 24.90 6.56 5.38
C ILE A 138 25.84 6.05 4.27
N GLU A 139 25.38 6.04 3.02
CA GLU A 139 26.19 5.61 1.87
C GLU A 139 27.46 6.46 1.69
N LYS A 140 27.39 7.77 1.95
CA LYS A 140 28.57 8.67 1.92
C LYS A 140 29.54 8.48 3.09
N GLN A 141 29.09 7.93 4.22
CA GLN A 141 29.94 7.63 5.37
C GLN A 141 30.52 6.21 5.31
N LEU A 142 29.99 5.34 4.45
CA LEU A 142 30.56 4.01 4.23
C LEU A 142 31.84 4.15 3.38
N PRO A 143 33.03 3.75 3.89
CA PRO A 143 34.25 3.82 3.11
C PRO A 143 34.14 2.87 1.91
N SER A 144 34.22 3.42 0.70
CA SER A 144 34.25 2.64 -0.54
C SER A 144 35.34 1.57 -0.45
N PRO A 145 35.05 0.28 -0.74
CA PRO A 145 36.05 -0.77 -0.69
C PRO A 145 37.18 -0.39 -1.66
N ALA A 146 38.38 -0.22 -1.12
CA ALA A 146 39.50 0.35 -1.85
C ALA A 146 39.72 -0.42 -3.16
N THR A 147 39.51 0.26 -4.30
CA THR A 147 39.71 -0.31 -5.64
C THR A 147 41.08 -0.96 -5.69
N ALA A 148 41.11 -2.29 -5.73
CA ALA A 148 42.35 -3.05 -5.85
C ALA A 148 43.03 -2.57 -7.14
N ARG A 149 44.14 -1.82 -6.98
CA ARG A 149 44.86 -1.24 -8.11
C ARG A 149 45.26 -2.39 -9.03
N PRO A 150 45.01 -2.31 -10.36
CA PRO A 150 45.57 -3.28 -11.28
C PRO A 150 47.09 -3.27 -11.11
N ILE A 151 47.65 -4.38 -10.64
CA ILE A 151 49.10 -4.55 -10.60
C ILE A 151 49.55 -4.56 -12.05
N LYS A 152 50.19 -3.46 -12.49
CA LYS A 152 50.91 -3.43 -13.76
C LYS A 152 51.93 -4.57 -13.73
N PRO A 153 51.89 -5.56 -14.63
CA PRO A 153 52.99 -6.50 -14.77
C PRO A 153 54.22 -5.68 -15.21
N SER A 154 55.28 -5.72 -14.40
CA SER A 154 56.56 -5.11 -14.75
C SER A 154 57.19 -5.90 -15.90
N PRO A 155 57.55 -5.28 -17.03
CA PRO A 155 58.03 -6.00 -18.19
C PRO A 155 59.55 -6.24 -18.12
N HIS A 156 60.00 -7.08 -17.20
CA HIS A 156 61.30 -7.76 -17.27
C HIS A 156 61.38 -8.87 -16.21
N ASP A 157 61.25 -10.13 -16.65
CA ASP A 157 62.00 -11.29 -16.15
C ASP A 157 61.77 -12.46 -17.11
N TRP A 158 62.48 -12.43 -18.23
CA TRP A 158 62.46 -13.48 -19.24
C TRP A 158 63.47 -14.55 -18.86
N ASN A 159 63.05 -15.58 -18.12
CA ASN A 159 63.83 -16.80 -17.97
C ASN A 159 63.25 -17.90 -18.88
N SER A 160 64.09 -18.45 -19.75
CA SER A 160 63.76 -19.53 -20.69
C SER A 160 64.46 -20.82 -20.27
N SER A 161 63.78 -21.94 -20.50
CA SER A 161 64.08 -23.29 -19.99
C SER A 161 63.52 -23.54 -18.58
N THR A 162 62.83 -24.65 -18.31
CA THR A 162 63.06 -25.97 -18.92
C THR A 162 61.77 -26.63 -19.39
N GLN A 163 61.79 -27.25 -20.57
CA GLN A 163 60.72 -28.15 -21.05
C GLN A 163 60.80 -29.51 -20.35
N GLN A 164 59.65 -30.01 -19.89
CA GLN A 164 59.19 -31.42 -19.96
C GLN A 164 57.72 -31.41 -19.47
N CYS A 165 56.73 -31.79 -20.28
CA CYS A 165 56.32 -33.18 -20.58
C CYS A 165 55.93 -33.92 -19.26
N ILE A 166 54.75 -34.54 -19.08
CA ILE A 166 53.94 -35.36 -20.01
C ILE A 166 52.42 -35.30 -19.68
N THR A 167 51.63 -35.49 -20.73
CA THR A 167 50.17 -35.68 -20.95
C THR A 167 49.21 -36.26 -19.88
N ALA A 168 47.92 -35.92 -20.10
CA ALA A 168 46.70 -36.72 -19.84
C ALA A 168 46.18 -36.80 -18.37
N SER A 169 44.89 -37.01 -18.06
CA SER A 169 43.78 -37.57 -18.87
C SER A 169 42.40 -36.95 -18.55
N LYS A 170 41.49 -37.03 -19.53
CA LYS A 170 40.06 -36.65 -19.45
C LYS A 170 39.20 -37.89 -19.24
N LYS A 171 38.54 -38.07 -18.07
CA LYS A 171 37.24 -38.78 -17.94
C LYS A 171 36.63 -38.79 -16.51
N VAL A 172 35.39 -38.28 -16.42
CA VAL A 172 34.17 -38.97 -15.92
C VAL A 172 34.27 -39.83 -14.65
N ARG A 173 33.48 -39.50 -13.60
CA ARG A 173 32.20 -40.20 -13.24
C ARG A 173 31.59 -39.68 -11.91
N ALA A 174 30.31 -39.32 -11.94
CA ALA A 174 29.36 -39.51 -10.82
C ALA A 174 28.56 -40.80 -11.14
N PRO A 175 28.07 -41.61 -10.17
CA PRO A 175 27.23 -41.20 -9.03
C PRO A 175 27.74 -41.84 -7.69
N GLU A 176 27.00 -42.11 -6.58
CA GLU A 176 25.55 -42.16 -6.31
C GLU A 176 25.16 -41.96 -4.81
N THR A 177 23.85 -42.06 -4.54
CA THR A 177 23.03 -42.06 -3.30
C THR A 177 23.54 -42.74 -2.02
N SER A 178 23.19 -42.16 -0.85
CA SER A 178 22.64 -42.81 0.38
C SER A 178 22.50 -41.76 1.51
N ALA A 179 21.51 -41.72 2.42
CA ALA A 179 20.11 -42.16 2.42
C ALA A 179 19.34 -41.37 3.52
N ARG A 180 18.03 -41.16 3.36
CA ARG A 180 17.06 -40.79 4.42
C ARG A 180 16.47 -42.10 5.00
N PRO A 181 15.93 -42.17 6.25
CA PRO A 181 14.63 -41.54 6.52
C PRO A 181 14.26 -41.14 7.97
N CYS A 182 13.25 -40.25 8.02
CA CYS A 182 12.11 -40.14 8.95
C CYS A 182 12.19 -40.56 10.43
N SER A 183 11.60 -39.71 11.28
CA SER A 183 10.64 -40.17 12.30
C SER A 183 9.52 -39.15 12.50
N ARG A 184 8.30 -39.68 12.68
CA ARG A 184 7.03 -38.96 12.86
C ARG A 184 6.51 -39.31 14.24
N SER A 185 6.07 -38.33 15.03
CA SER A 185 5.24 -38.62 16.20
C SER A 185 4.18 -37.56 16.40
N THR A 186 2.95 -38.03 16.61
CA THR A 186 1.78 -37.25 16.99
C THR A 186 1.51 -37.48 18.46
N HIS A 187 1.15 -36.45 19.22
CA HIS A 187 0.33 -36.67 20.41
C HIS A 187 -0.81 -35.67 20.54
N LYS A 188 -1.99 -36.26 20.75
CA LYS A 188 -3.26 -35.63 21.06
C LYS A 188 -3.58 -36.04 22.50
N SER A 189 -3.89 -35.07 23.36
CA SER A 189 -4.47 -35.32 24.69
C SER A 189 -5.70 -34.43 24.88
N ARG A 190 -6.59 -34.86 25.78
CA ARG A 190 -8.02 -34.52 25.75
C ARG A 190 -8.57 -34.48 27.19
N ASN A 191 -9.36 -33.45 27.49
CA ASN A 191 -10.38 -33.33 28.54
C ASN A 191 -10.01 -33.27 30.05
N MET A 192 -10.99 -32.69 30.76
CA MET A 192 -11.29 -32.67 32.21
C MET A 192 -10.48 -31.65 33.04
N THR A 193 -11.09 -30.81 33.88
CA THR A 193 -12.53 -30.68 34.28
C THR A 193 -12.91 -29.21 34.41
#